data_AF-A0A1W6MU45-F1
#
_entry.id   AF-A0A1W6MU45-F1
#
_cell.length_a   1.000
_cell.length_b   1.000
_cell.length_c   1.000
_cell.angle_alpha   90.00
_cell.angle_beta   90.00
_cell.angle_gamma   90.00
#
_symmetry.space_group_name_H-M   'P 1'
#
loop_
_entity.id
_entity.type
_entity.pdbx_description
1 polymer ?
#
loop_
_entity_poly.entity_id
_entity_poly.type
_entity_poly.pdbx_seq_one_letter_code
_entity_poly.pdbx_strand_id
1 'polypeptide(L)'
;MFHFLRSLRAFPLIAGVFLLASTTASAEAPKTVFCLTDGSKVGAERFEQREGAFFLYVPGATQPLRYENSSVCSVNVESCNCGGSRKNSARFGVQGSNTIGERLMPMLIDAYARHTTGAEPATRIVKPEESEITIRSGADTKAVVDFKAHGSGTAVDGLVSDQALIGMMSRKVKDEEQNKLKQRFSDMDPTAAENEHVLALDGLAVIVNPENSVNALTLAQIAQIFSGAVTNWSAVGGPDRPITLYRRDDKSGTFDTFKALVLEPNHATMSTSAQKFESSELLSDAVAKDPGGIGFVALPYVTSSNVALKISSDCGLISAPSRFSIKSEEYPLARRLYLYTHGAPSEPTARDLLNFTMSDEAQGVISDAGFINLAVELQDPADQRAFAAAVANNPRAGVGEGKELPSAPLHFFKDAMERMRRASMEFRFKSGSSELDTRAVRDVDRLARYLRASNTNPGNVYLIGFADSVGNWAGNAALGQQRAQSVANKLRDAGFVLPRNNVKSLSYLAPVACNPAAATDVKDPALAKNRRVEVWIVSK
;
A
#
# COMPACT_ATOMS: atom_id res chain seq x y z
N MET A 1 57.20 23.77 31.19
CA MET A 1 58.44 23.26 31.79
C MET A 1 58.95 22.14 30.88
N PHE A 2 60.13 22.36 30.30
CA PHE A 2 60.93 21.56 29.34
C PHE A 2 60.33 21.29 27.92
N HIS A 3 60.79 21.92 26.82
CA HIS A 3 62.09 21.82 26.09
C HIS A 3 62.39 20.37 25.65
N PHE A 4 62.83 20.03 24.42
CA PHE A 4 63.29 20.77 23.24
C PHE A 4 63.53 19.72 22.11
N LEU A 5 63.63 20.17 20.86
CA LEU A 5 64.36 19.59 19.70
C LEU A 5 63.70 18.42 18.93
N ARG A 6 63.74 18.38 17.59
CA ARG A 6 64.68 19.03 16.67
C ARG A 6 64.10 19.16 15.26
N SER A 7 64.14 20.38 14.72
CA SER A 7 64.19 20.65 13.28
C SER A 7 65.64 20.88 12.88
N LEU A 8 66.07 20.41 11.70
CA LEU A 8 67.20 20.99 10.97
C LEU A 8 66.94 20.93 9.45
N ARG A 9 67.00 22.11 8.85
CA ARG A 9 67.12 22.50 7.43
C ARG A 9 68.50 22.02 6.89
N ALA A 10 68.88 21.96 5.60
CA ALA A 10 68.39 22.40 4.28
C ALA A 10 69.22 21.71 3.15
N PHE A 11 68.65 21.64 1.93
CA PHE A 11 69.14 21.70 0.52
C PHE A 11 70.65 21.77 0.16
N PRO A 12 71.05 21.68 -1.15
CA PRO A 12 70.49 21.02 -2.35
C PRO A 12 71.55 20.19 -3.14
N LEU A 13 71.18 19.33 -4.09
CA LEU A 13 71.88 19.24 -5.39
C LEU A 13 71.13 18.35 -6.41
N ILE A 14 71.25 18.82 -7.65
CA ILE A 14 70.56 18.45 -8.88
C ILE A 14 71.04 17.09 -9.42
N ALA A 15 70.13 16.33 -10.04
CA ALA A 15 70.27 15.63 -11.33
C ALA A 15 69.68 14.21 -11.33
N GLY A 16 69.01 13.86 -12.43
CA GLY A 16 68.93 12.47 -12.89
C GLY A 16 67.54 11.88 -12.94
N VAL A 17 66.79 12.20 -13.99
CA VAL A 17 65.69 11.38 -14.48
C VAL A 17 66.23 10.00 -14.85
N PHE A 18 65.71 8.94 -14.24
CA PHE A 18 65.73 7.59 -14.81
C PHE A 18 64.43 6.87 -14.44
N LEU A 19 63.51 6.81 -15.40
CA LEU A 19 62.39 5.87 -15.36
C LEU A 19 62.96 4.45 -15.48
N LEU A 20 62.78 3.63 -14.45
CA LEU A 20 62.85 2.18 -14.56
C LEU A 20 61.43 1.65 -14.61
N ALA A 21 61.02 1.27 -15.82
CA ALA A 21 59.77 0.60 -16.11
C ALA A 21 59.78 -0.78 -15.44
N SER A 22 58.91 -0.95 -14.45
CA SER A 22 58.49 -2.27 -13.97
C SER A 22 57.48 -2.84 -14.96
N THR A 23 57.91 -3.76 -15.80
CA THR A 23 57.07 -4.56 -16.70
C THR A 23 56.21 -5.51 -15.88
N THR A 24 54.99 -5.10 -15.56
CA THR A 24 53.91 -6.03 -15.25
C THR A 24 53.52 -6.75 -16.54
N ALA A 25 53.59 -8.08 -16.52
CA ALA A 25 53.08 -8.94 -17.58
C ALA A 25 51.65 -8.51 -17.95
N SER A 26 51.49 -8.01 -19.18
CA SER A 26 50.18 -7.78 -19.78
C SER A 26 49.53 -9.14 -19.96
N ALA A 27 48.41 -9.38 -19.28
CA ALA A 27 47.48 -10.43 -19.71
C ALA A 27 47.11 -10.09 -21.16
N GLU A 28 47.54 -10.94 -22.08
CA GLU A 28 47.24 -10.82 -23.50
C GLU A 28 45.71 -10.84 -23.63
N ALA A 29 45.13 -9.89 -24.38
CA ALA A 29 43.69 -9.87 -24.60
C ALA A 29 43.23 -11.25 -25.14
N PRO A 30 42.03 -11.75 -24.77
CA PRO A 30 41.59 -13.08 -25.19
C PRO A 30 41.66 -13.20 -26.71
N LYS A 31 42.41 -14.21 -27.20
CA LYS A 31 42.66 -14.44 -28.64
C LYS A 31 41.39 -14.76 -29.42
N THR A 32 40.30 -15.11 -28.73
CA THR A 32 39.02 -15.41 -29.36
C THR A 32 37.85 -14.91 -28.51
N VAL A 33 36.92 -14.18 -29.13
CA VAL A 33 35.69 -13.69 -28.49
C VAL A 33 34.49 -14.43 -29.07
N PHE A 34 33.72 -15.06 -28.20
CA PHE A 34 32.50 -15.79 -28.50
C PHE A 34 31.28 -14.89 -28.23
N CYS A 35 30.40 -14.78 -29.22
CA CYS A 35 29.11 -14.12 -29.08
C CYS A 35 28.05 -15.17 -28.76
N LEU A 36 27.37 -15.04 -27.63
CA LEU A 36 26.28 -15.92 -27.26
C LEU A 36 24.94 -15.39 -27.81
N THR A 37 23.97 -16.30 -27.99
CA THR A 37 22.62 -15.97 -28.47
C THR A 37 21.85 -15.03 -27.53
N ASP A 38 22.18 -15.00 -26.24
CA ASP A 38 21.66 -14.02 -25.27
C ASP A 38 22.29 -12.62 -25.41
N GLY A 39 23.32 -12.49 -26.23
CA GLY A 39 24.02 -11.24 -26.50
C GLY A 39 25.28 -10.97 -25.71
N SER A 40 25.62 -11.84 -24.77
CA SER A 40 26.86 -11.73 -24.00
C SER A 40 28.07 -12.08 -24.87
N LYS A 41 29.22 -11.53 -24.47
CA LYS A 41 30.53 -11.81 -25.09
C LYS A 41 31.39 -12.55 -24.09
N VAL A 42 31.97 -13.68 -24.49
CA VAL A 42 32.91 -14.45 -23.68
C VAL A 42 34.25 -14.47 -24.38
N GLY A 43 35.26 -13.85 -23.76
CA GLY A 43 36.64 -13.94 -24.21
C GLY A 43 37.30 -15.23 -23.70
N ALA A 44 37.89 -16.01 -24.60
CA ALA A 44 38.60 -17.23 -24.27
C ALA A 44 40.04 -17.16 -24.81
N GLU A 45 40.99 -17.68 -24.03
CA GLU A 45 42.38 -17.86 -24.45
C GLU A 45 42.54 -19.11 -25.32
N ARG A 46 41.75 -20.13 -25.02
CA ARG A 46 41.68 -21.40 -25.74
C ARG A 46 40.24 -21.89 -25.73
N PHE A 47 39.86 -22.69 -26.72
CA PHE A 47 38.58 -23.38 -26.72
C PHE A 47 38.71 -24.78 -27.31
N GLU A 48 37.81 -25.67 -26.91
CA GLU A 48 37.59 -26.98 -27.52
C GLU A 48 36.14 -27.10 -27.94
N GLN A 49 35.86 -27.75 -29.05
CA GLN A 49 34.49 -28.09 -29.46
C GLN A 49 34.36 -29.61 -29.49
N ARG A 50 33.48 -30.16 -28.64
CA ARG A 50 33.21 -31.60 -28.57
C ARG A 50 31.79 -31.84 -28.08
N GLU A 51 31.19 -32.94 -28.51
CA GLU A 51 29.85 -33.36 -28.06
C GLU A 51 28.77 -32.27 -28.21
N GLY A 52 28.81 -31.52 -29.31
CA GLY A 52 27.81 -30.47 -29.58
C GLY A 52 27.94 -29.22 -28.72
N ALA A 53 29.05 -29.04 -27.98
CA ALA A 53 29.29 -27.88 -27.14
C ALA A 53 30.70 -27.28 -27.32
N PHE A 54 30.81 -25.99 -27.04
CA PHE A 54 32.05 -25.25 -26.84
C PHE A 54 32.49 -25.31 -25.38
N PHE A 55 33.77 -25.56 -25.14
CA PHE A 55 34.43 -25.51 -23.84
C PHE A 55 35.46 -24.38 -23.89
N LEU A 56 35.14 -23.26 -23.24
CA LEU A 56 35.91 -22.01 -23.30
C LEU A 56 36.84 -21.89 -22.09
N TYR A 57 38.14 -21.81 -22.33
CA TYR A 57 39.16 -21.62 -21.29
C TYR A 57 39.37 -20.12 -21.10
N VAL A 58 38.76 -19.58 -20.04
CA VAL A 58 38.76 -18.16 -19.69
C VAL A 58 39.80 -17.91 -18.59
N PRO A 59 40.62 -16.84 -18.68
CA PRO A 59 41.58 -16.51 -17.63
C PRO A 59 40.92 -16.39 -16.26
N GLY A 60 41.49 -17.07 -15.26
CA GLY A 60 40.98 -17.11 -13.88
C GLY A 60 39.91 -18.17 -13.59
N ALA A 61 39.39 -18.87 -14.61
CA ALA A 61 38.49 -20.00 -14.40
C ALA A 61 39.27 -21.30 -14.16
N THR A 62 38.92 -22.06 -13.12
CA THR A 62 39.56 -23.35 -12.78
C THR A 62 39.10 -24.51 -13.68
N GLN A 63 38.00 -24.33 -14.41
CA GLN A 63 37.45 -25.28 -15.39
C GLN A 63 36.93 -24.51 -16.61
N PRO A 64 36.88 -25.14 -17.82
CA PRO A 64 36.35 -24.48 -19.00
C PRO A 64 34.84 -24.25 -18.88
N LEU A 65 34.38 -23.08 -19.34
CA LEU A 65 32.95 -22.77 -19.42
C LEU A 65 32.33 -23.54 -20.60
N ARG A 66 31.29 -24.33 -20.33
CA ARG A 66 30.59 -25.12 -21.35
C ARG A 66 29.39 -24.34 -21.91
N TYR A 67 29.33 -24.19 -23.22
CA TYR A 67 28.20 -23.61 -23.95
C TYR A 67 27.76 -24.56 -25.05
N GLU A 68 26.46 -24.85 -25.18
CA GLU A 68 25.96 -25.63 -26.31
C GLU A 68 26.27 -24.90 -27.64
N ASN A 69 26.48 -25.64 -28.72
CA ASN A 69 26.70 -25.07 -30.05
C ASN A 69 25.57 -24.12 -30.46
N SER A 70 24.33 -24.45 -30.08
CA SER A 70 23.16 -23.61 -30.33
C SER A 70 23.17 -22.28 -29.57
N SER A 71 23.98 -22.17 -28.53
CA SER A 71 24.10 -20.96 -27.68
C SER A 71 25.20 -20.02 -28.15
N VAL A 72 26.07 -20.44 -29.08
CA VAL A 72 27.12 -19.61 -29.68
C VAL A 72 26.72 -19.23 -31.09
N CYS A 73 26.53 -17.94 -31.34
CA CYS A 73 26.02 -17.45 -32.62
C CYS A 73 27.12 -17.02 -33.60
N SER A 74 28.27 -16.56 -33.08
CA SER A 74 29.42 -16.14 -33.88
C SER A 74 30.69 -16.11 -33.03
N VAL A 75 31.83 -16.19 -33.70
CA VAL A 75 33.17 -16.19 -33.08
C VAL A 75 34.03 -15.18 -33.85
N ASN A 76 34.70 -14.26 -33.15
CA ASN A 76 35.62 -13.25 -33.71
C ASN A 76 35.02 -12.34 -34.80
N VAL A 77 33.82 -11.81 -34.57
CA VAL A 77 33.20 -10.79 -35.44
C VAL A 77 33.26 -9.40 -34.81
N GLU A 78 33.43 -8.34 -35.62
CA GLU A 78 33.48 -6.94 -35.15
C GLU A 78 32.22 -6.52 -34.38
N SER A 79 31.06 -7.12 -34.72
CA SER A 79 29.80 -6.93 -34.00
C SER A 79 29.08 -8.27 -33.81
N CYS A 80 28.63 -8.56 -32.58
CA CYS A 80 27.83 -9.75 -32.28
C CYS A 80 26.42 -9.56 -32.86
N ASN A 81 26.24 -9.92 -34.12
CA ASN A 81 24.94 -9.91 -34.77
C ASN A 81 24.42 -11.34 -34.89
N CYS A 82 24.00 -11.92 -33.76
CA CYS A 82 23.30 -13.19 -33.73
C CYS A 82 21.93 -12.96 -34.40
N GLY A 83 21.77 -13.31 -35.68
CA GLY A 83 20.55 -13.06 -36.48
C GLY A 83 19.22 -13.65 -35.96
N GLY A 84 19.15 -14.08 -34.71
CA GLY A 84 17.89 -14.17 -33.98
C GLY A 84 17.46 -12.76 -33.58
N SER A 85 16.26 -12.36 -33.99
CA SER A 85 15.52 -11.33 -33.27
C SER A 85 15.62 -11.66 -31.78
N ARG A 86 16.43 -10.91 -31.01
CA ARG A 86 16.10 -10.74 -29.60
C ARG A 86 14.71 -10.14 -29.65
N LYS A 87 13.68 -10.92 -29.36
CA LYS A 87 12.50 -10.32 -28.75
C LYS A 87 13.08 -9.61 -27.54
N ASN A 88 13.20 -8.28 -27.59
CA ASN A 88 13.55 -7.50 -26.42
C ASN A 88 12.54 -7.94 -25.37
N SER A 89 12.96 -8.77 -24.42
CA SER A 89 12.11 -9.20 -23.33
C SER A 89 11.60 -7.93 -22.69
N ALA A 90 10.29 -7.80 -22.56
CA ALA A 90 9.68 -6.60 -22.03
C ALA A 90 10.34 -6.23 -20.70
N ARG A 91 10.84 -5.01 -20.57
CA ARG A 91 11.45 -4.52 -19.32
C ARG A 91 10.69 -3.29 -18.86
N PHE A 92 10.23 -3.30 -17.61
CA PHE A 92 9.49 -2.19 -17.03
C PHE A 92 9.73 -2.12 -15.53
N GLY A 93 9.58 -0.93 -14.95
CA GLY A 93 9.75 -0.75 -13.51
C GLY A 93 8.45 -0.75 -12.72
N VAL A 94 8.56 -1.23 -11.49
CA VAL A 94 7.54 -1.12 -10.43
C VAL A 94 8.24 -0.50 -9.23
N GLN A 95 7.86 0.73 -8.86
CA GLN A 95 8.61 1.51 -7.88
C GLN A 95 7.75 2.24 -6.86
N GLY A 96 8.22 2.39 -5.63
CA GLY A 96 7.59 3.26 -4.64
C GLY A 96 7.56 2.68 -3.23
N SER A 97 6.38 2.66 -2.62
CA SER A 97 6.10 2.29 -1.23
C SER A 97 6.83 1.02 -0.78
N ASN A 98 7.64 1.13 0.28
CA ASN A 98 8.19 -0.02 1.00
C ASN A 98 7.11 -0.82 1.73
N THR A 99 6.04 -0.20 2.24
CA THR A 99 4.90 -0.94 2.83
C THR A 99 4.34 -1.96 1.84
N ILE A 100 4.12 -1.54 0.59
CA ILE A 100 3.64 -2.44 -0.46
C ILE A 100 4.77 -3.36 -0.93
N GLY A 101 5.99 -2.82 -1.06
CA GLY A 101 7.08 -3.51 -1.72
C GLY A 101 7.89 -4.50 -0.87
N GLU A 102 7.78 -4.44 0.46
CA GLU A 102 8.44 -5.37 1.40
C GLU A 102 7.88 -6.79 1.27
N ARG A 103 6.58 -6.92 0.96
CA ARG A 103 5.90 -8.22 0.91
C ARG A 103 4.80 -8.33 -0.15
N LEU A 104 3.89 -7.36 -0.22
CA LEU A 104 2.66 -7.48 -1.02
C LEU A 104 2.93 -7.55 -2.53
N MET A 105 3.63 -6.58 -3.10
CA MET A 105 3.83 -6.54 -4.56
C MET A 105 4.72 -7.68 -5.08
N PRO A 106 5.81 -8.10 -4.40
CA PRO A 106 6.53 -9.31 -4.78
C PRO A 106 5.60 -10.55 -4.83
N MET A 107 4.79 -10.78 -3.80
CA MET A 107 3.83 -11.89 -3.79
C MET A 107 2.81 -11.82 -4.94
N LEU A 108 2.37 -10.62 -5.31
CA LEU A 108 1.47 -10.42 -6.46
C LEU A 108 2.15 -10.70 -7.80
N ILE A 109 3.41 -10.31 -7.97
CA ILE A 109 4.20 -10.62 -9.18
C ILE A 109 4.42 -12.13 -9.30
N ASP A 110 4.75 -12.81 -8.19
CA ASP A 110 4.90 -14.27 -8.16
C ASP A 110 3.61 -14.99 -8.51
N ALA A 111 2.48 -14.56 -7.94
CA ALA A 111 1.17 -15.12 -8.25
C ALA A 111 0.76 -14.87 -9.70
N TYR A 112 1.02 -13.67 -10.24
CA TYR A 112 0.77 -13.33 -11.64
C TYR A 112 1.61 -14.19 -12.60
N ALA A 113 2.91 -14.37 -12.32
CA ALA A 113 3.81 -15.20 -13.11
C ALA A 113 3.30 -16.65 -13.15
N ARG A 114 3.01 -17.24 -11.99
CA ARG A 114 2.42 -18.58 -11.91
C ARG A 114 1.11 -18.70 -12.66
N HIS A 115 0.22 -17.72 -12.51
CA HIS A 115 -1.08 -17.74 -13.17
C HIS A 115 -0.95 -17.69 -14.69
N THR A 116 -0.02 -16.89 -15.22
CA THR A 116 0.08 -16.66 -16.67
C THR A 116 1.07 -17.57 -17.39
N THR A 117 2.05 -18.14 -16.71
CA THR A 117 3.11 -18.96 -17.33
C THR A 117 3.27 -20.34 -16.70
N GLY A 118 2.63 -20.60 -15.56
CA GLY A 118 2.78 -21.85 -14.81
C GLY A 118 4.11 -22.00 -14.06
N ALA A 119 4.96 -20.96 -14.06
CA ALA A 119 6.28 -20.99 -13.45
C ALA A 119 6.46 -19.86 -12.42
N GLU A 120 7.24 -20.14 -11.38
CA GLU A 120 7.71 -19.11 -10.45
C GLU A 120 8.70 -18.17 -11.16
N PRO A 121 8.66 -16.86 -10.90
CA PRO A 121 9.63 -15.95 -11.45
C PRO A 121 10.99 -16.11 -10.75
N ALA A 122 12.06 -15.67 -11.43
CA ALA A 122 13.39 -15.64 -10.83
C ALA A 122 13.72 -14.24 -10.31
N THR A 123 13.96 -14.12 -9.00
CA THR A 123 14.27 -12.84 -8.36
C THR A 123 15.76 -12.73 -8.07
N ARG A 124 16.39 -11.66 -8.55
CA ARG A 124 17.77 -11.30 -8.26
C ARG A 124 17.80 -10.00 -7.46
N ILE A 125 18.25 -10.08 -6.22
CA ILE A 125 18.47 -8.88 -5.39
C ILE A 125 19.62 -8.08 -6.00
N VAL A 126 19.38 -6.81 -6.31
CA VAL A 126 20.40 -5.90 -6.85
C VAL A 126 21.12 -5.21 -5.69
N LYS A 127 20.35 -4.70 -4.72
CA LYS A 127 20.80 -4.13 -3.45
C LYS A 127 19.60 -4.07 -2.48
N PRO A 128 19.74 -3.63 -1.21
CA PRO A 128 18.59 -3.54 -0.31
C PRO A 128 17.43 -2.76 -0.94
N GLU A 129 16.22 -3.30 -0.82
CA GLU A 129 14.97 -2.75 -1.40
C GLU A 129 14.90 -2.65 -2.94
N GLU A 130 15.92 -3.15 -3.67
CA GLU A 130 15.90 -3.22 -5.14
C GLU A 130 16.15 -4.64 -5.65
N SER A 131 15.30 -5.10 -6.56
CA SER A 131 15.43 -6.42 -7.18
C SER A 131 15.04 -6.41 -8.65
N GLU A 132 15.54 -7.39 -9.38
CA GLU A 132 15.16 -7.68 -10.75
C GLU A 132 14.36 -8.99 -10.74
N ILE A 133 13.09 -8.93 -11.14
CA ILE A 133 12.19 -10.10 -11.14
C ILE A 133 11.95 -10.53 -12.59
N THR A 134 12.43 -11.72 -12.95
CA THR A 134 12.34 -12.26 -14.30
C THR A 134 11.17 -13.21 -14.42
N ILE A 135 10.17 -12.83 -15.21
CA ILE A 135 9.01 -13.67 -15.54
C ILE A 135 9.34 -14.49 -16.78
N ARG A 136 9.32 -15.83 -16.65
CA ARG A 136 9.63 -16.76 -17.74
C ARG A 136 8.38 -17.39 -18.33
N SER A 137 8.42 -17.69 -19.62
CA SER A 137 7.42 -18.47 -20.35
C SER A 137 8.13 -19.63 -21.06
N GLY A 138 8.22 -20.78 -20.40
CA GLY A 138 9.08 -21.87 -20.85
C GLY A 138 10.56 -21.50 -20.76
N ALA A 139 11.30 -21.68 -21.85
CA ALA A 139 12.72 -21.29 -21.93
C ALA A 139 12.91 -19.77 -22.16
N ASP A 140 11.88 -19.06 -22.59
CA ASP A 140 11.97 -17.65 -22.97
C ASP A 140 11.69 -16.72 -21.79
N THR A 141 12.36 -15.56 -21.78
CA THR A 141 12.01 -14.46 -20.89
C THR A 141 10.79 -13.71 -21.43
N LYS A 142 9.68 -13.74 -20.69
CA LYS A 142 8.48 -12.96 -21.01
C LYS A 142 8.70 -11.49 -20.67
N ALA A 143 9.13 -11.22 -19.43
CA ALA A 143 9.44 -9.87 -18.98
C ALA A 143 10.46 -9.84 -17.84
N VAL A 144 11.08 -8.67 -17.64
CA VAL A 144 11.95 -8.34 -16.52
C VAL A 144 11.36 -7.13 -15.80
N VAL A 145 11.08 -7.26 -14.51
CA VAL A 145 10.55 -6.20 -13.66
C VAL A 145 11.69 -5.58 -12.86
N ASP A 146 11.95 -4.29 -13.10
CA ASP A 146 12.85 -3.48 -12.27
C ASP A 146 12.11 -2.99 -11.03
N PHE A 147 12.29 -3.70 -9.92
CA PHE A 147 11.53 -3.48 -8.70
C PHE A 147 12.29 -2.63 -7.69
N LYS A 148 11.71 -1.52 -7.22
CA LYS A 148 12.31 -0.65 -6.19
C LYS A 148 11.32 -0.22 -5.12
N ALA A 149 11.62 -0.47 -3.85
CA ALA A 149 10.72 -0.21 -2.73
C ALA A 149 11.23 0.90 -1.80
N HIS A 150 11.52 2.10 -2.31
CA HIS A 150 12.15 3.20 -1.56
C HIS A 150 11.19 4.18 -0.87
N GLY A 151 9.92 3.81 -0.70
CA GLY A 151 8.91 4.64 -0.06
C GLY A 151 8.01 5.38 -1.06
N SER A 152 6.83 5.77 -0.58
CA SER A 152 5.72 6.23 -1.44
C SER A 152 6.06 7.47 -2.27
N GLY A 153 6.87 8.41 -1.74
CA GLY A 153 7.25 9.61 -2.47
C GLY A 153 8.06 9.35 -3.75
N THR A 154 8.79 8.23 -3.82
CA THR A 154 9.64 7.88 -4.97
C THR A 154 8.84 7.35 -6.16
N ALA A 155 7.59 6.94 -5.96
CA ALA A 155 6.74 6.41 -7.02
C ALA A 155 6.55 7.43 -8.16
N VAL A 156 6.34 8.70 -7.80
CA VAL A 156 6.10 9.79 -8.75
C VAL A 156 7.35 10.10 -9.56
N ASP A 157 8.52 10.14 -8.91
CA ASP A 157 9.78 10.36 -9.60
C ASP A 157 10.09 9.20 -10.58
N GLY A 158 9.76 7.95 -10.20
CA GLY A 158 9.86 6.78 -11.07
C GLY A 158 8.94 6.85 -12.30
N LEU A 159 7.69 7.29 -12.12
CA LEU A 159 6.73 7.49 -13.22
C LEU A 159 7.15 8.63 -14.15
N VAL A 160 7.59 9.77 -13.60
CA VAL A 160 7.99 10.95 -14.40
C VAL A 160 9.25 10.70 -15.23
N SER A 161 10.18 9.90 -14.70
CA SER A 161 11.45 9.55 -15.36
C SER A 161 11.36 8.32 -16.28
N ASP A 162 10.15 7.78 -16.49
CA ASP A 162 9.90 6.55 -17.26
C ASP A 162 10.66 5.31 -16.74
N GLN A 163 11.21 5.38 -15.51
CA GLN A 163 11.86 4.26 -14.83
C GLN A 163 10.86 3.29 -14.22
N ALA A 164 9.60 3.69 -14.07
CA ALA A 164 8.51 2.85 -13.62
C ALA A 164 7.28 3.05 -14.51
N LEU A 165 6.58 1.96 -14.80
CA LEU A 165 5.23 2.01 -15.39
C LEU A 165 4.14 1.90 -14.32
N ILE A 166 4.48 1.37 -13.13
CA ILE A 166 3.59 1.21 -12.00
C ILE A 166 4.25 1.82 -10.76
N GLY A 167 3.64 2.88 -10.22
CA GLY A 167 4.03 3.53 -8.98
C GLY A 167 3.26 2.97 -7.79
N MET A 168 3.93 2.58 -6.71
CA MET A 168 3.31 2.06 -5.49
C MET A 168 3.23 3.14 -4.41
N MET A 169 2.06 3.38 -3.81
CA MET A 169 1.93 4.37 -2.73
C MET A 169 1.03 3.88 -1.59
N SER A 170 1.49 4.04 -0.34
CA SER A 170 0.72 3.73 0.89
C SER A 170 -0.23 4.85 1.35
N ARG A 171 -0.38 5.89 0.53
CA ARG A 171 -1.23 7.06 0.73
C ARG A 171 -1.61 7.61 -0.64
N LYS A 172 -2.60 8.51 -0.68
CA LYS A 172 -2.89 9.27 -1.89
C LYS A 172 -1.68 10.11 -2.32
N VAL A 173 -1.60 10.36 -3.62
CA VAL A 173 -0.68 11.31 -4.22
C VAL A 173 -0.96 12.73 -3.67
N LYS A 174 0.07 13.42 -3.19
CA LYS A 174 -0.02 14.79 -2.65
C LYS A 174 -0.22 15.80 -3.79
N ASP A 175 -0.70 17.00 -3.48
CA ASP A 175 -0.93 18.04 -4.48
C ASP A 175 0.35 18.41 -5.25
N GLU A 176 1.49 18.52 -4.57
CA GLU A 176 2.80 18.76 -5.19
C GLU A 176 3.21 17.64 -6.15
N GLU A 177 2.93 16.38 -5.78
CA GLU A 177 3.21 15.21 -6.59
C GLU A 177 2.27 15.11 -7.80
N GLN A 178 0.99 15.47 -7.64
CA GLN A 178 0.04 15.59 -8.74
C GLN A 178 0.50 16.65 -9.74
N ASN A 179 1.01 17.78 -9.26
CA ASN A 179 1.54 18.83 -10.12
C ASN A 179 2.74 18.35 -10.94
N LYS A 180 3.66 17.58 -10.34
CA LYS A 180 4.78 16.95 -11.08
C LYS A 180 4.28 16.02 -12.20
N LEU A 181 3.29 15.17 -11.90
CA LEU A 181 2.70 14.27 -12.89
C LEU A 181 2.04 15.05 -14.04
N LYS A 182 1.24 16.08 -13.71
CA LYS A 182 0.57 16.95 -14.70
C LYS A 182 1.55 17.75 -15.56
N GLN A 183 2.70 18.15 -15.01
CA GLN A 183 3.76 18.82 -15.77
C GLN A 183 4.38 17.90 -16.83
N ARG A 184 4.52 16.60 -16.53
CA ARG A 184 5.06 15.59 -17.46
C ARG A 184 4.01 15.05 -18.43
N PHE A 185 2.78 14.88 -17.96
CA PHE A 185 1.65 14.28 -18.65
C PHE A 185 0.47 15.27 -18.63
N SER A 186 0.46 16.20 -19.58
CA SER A 186 -0.40 17.40 -19.55
C SER A 186 -1.92 17.12 -19.45
N ASP A 187 -2.38 15.97 -19.94
CA ASP A 187 -3.79 15.58 -19.92
C ASP A 187 -4.14 14.56 -18.80
N MET A 188 -3.18 14.21 -17.94
CA MET A 188 -3.38 13.23 -16.88
C MET A 188 -4.08 13.85 -15.66
N ASP A 189 -5.18 13.24 -15.23
CA ASP A 189 -5.68 13.40 -13.86
C ASP A 189 -5.21 12.20 -13.01
N PRO A 190 -4.22 12.38 -12.11
CA PRO A 190 -3.73 11.30 -11.26
C PRO A 190 -4.79 10.70 -10.34
N THR A 191 -5.92 11.38 -10.14
CA THR A 191 -7.02 10.94 -9.28
C THR A 191 -8.17 10.28 -10.05
N ALA A 192 -8.03 10.12 -11.37
CA ALA A 192 -9.00 9.42 -12.21
C ALA A 192 -8.84 7.90 -12.11
N ALA A 193 -9.92 7.14 -12.37
CA ALA A 193 -10.00 5.69 -12.11
C ALA A 193 -9.10 4.83 -13.02
N GLU A 194 -8.66 5.40 -14.13
CA GLU A 194 -7.70 4.86 -15.09
C GLU A 194 -6.23 5.08 -14.68
N ASN A 195 -5.97 5.95 -13.71
CA ASN A 195 -4.63 6.30 -13.24
C ASN A 195 -4.39 5.95 -11.77
N GLU A 196 -5.45 5.96 -10.93
CA GLU A 196 -5.41 5.60 -9.51
C GLU A 196 -6.12 4.26 -9.30
N HIS A 197 -5.38 3.28 -8.79
CA HIS A 197 -5.90 1.95 -8.55
C HIS A 197 -5.73 1.57 -7.09
N VAL A 198 -6.84 1.39 -6.38
CA VAL A 198 -6.80 0.90 -5.00
C VAL A 198 -6.53 -0.60 -5.03
N LEU A 199 -5.32 -0.97 -4.61
CA LEU A 199 -4.82 -2.34 -4.59
C LEU A 199 -5.39 -3.13 -3.40
N ALA A 200 -5.27 -2.54 -2.22
CA ALA A 200 -5.63 -3.16 -0.95
C ALA A 200 -5.87 -2.09 0.11
N LEU A 201 -6.25 -2.53 1.30
CA LEU A 201 -6.35 -1.70 2.48
C LEU A 201 -5.36 -2.17 3.55
N ASP A 202 -5.02 -1.26 4.44
CA ASP A 202 -4.19 -1.52 5.60
C ASP A 202 -4.72 -0.70 6.79
N GLY A 203 -4.45 -1.17 7.99
CA GLY A 203 -4.72 -0.45 9.23
C GLY A 203 -3.42 -0.15 9.94
N LEU A 204 -3.17 1.13 10.22
CA LEU A 204 -2.07 1.48 11.12
C LEU A 204 -2.53 1.25 12.56
N ALA A 205 -1.88 0.30 13.22
CA ALA A 205 -2.15 -0.07 14.61
C ALA A 205 -1.15 0.64 15.52
N VAL A 206 -1.67 1.33 16.54
CA VAL A 206 -0.86 1.77 17.67
C VAL A 206 -0.81 0.61 18.66
N ILE A 207 0.37 0.06 18.88
CA ILE A 207 0.58 -1.13 19.70
C ILE A 207 1.22 -0.75 21.03
N VAL A 208 0.81 -1.47 22.07
CA VAL A 208 1.37 -1.41 23.42
C VAL A 208 1.64 -2.81 23.94
N ASN A 209 2.41 -2.90 25.02
CA ASN A 209 2.60 -4.14 25.76
C ASN A 209 1.28 -4.61 26.41
N PRO A 210 1.00 -5.94 26.48
CA PRO A 210 -0.22 -6.46 27.11
C PRO A 210 -0.40 -6.10 28.59
N GLU A 211 0.68 -5.75 29.32
CA GLU A 211 0.60 -5.28 30.71
C GLU A 211 0.11 -3.83 30.84
N ASN A 212 -0.08 -3.11 29.74
CA ASN A 212 -0.62 -1.77 29.76
C ASN A 212 -2.15 -1.80 29.81
N SER A 213 -2.74 -1.17 30.84
CA SER A 213 -4.19 -1.17 31.05
C SER A 213 -4.96 -0.19 30.15
N VAL A 214 -4.27 0.67 29.40
CA VAL A 214 -4.91 1.58 28.44
C VAL A 214 -5.43 0.79 27.26
N ASN A 215 -6.73 0.91 26.97
CA ASN A 215 -7.40 0.15 25.90
C ASN A 215 -7.82 1.02 24.70
N ALA A 216 -7.89 2.34 24.89
CA ALA A 216 -8.27 3.28 23.86
C ALA A 216 -7.60 4.63 24.09
N LEU A 217 -7.25 5.32 23.00
CA LEU A 217 -6.75 6.70 23.02
C LEU A 217 -7.36 7.50 21.87
N THR A 218 -7.48 8.82 22.06
CA THR A 218 -7.78 9.72 20.94
C THR A 218 -6.56 9.96 20.07
N LEU A 219 -6.77 10.36 18.81
CA LEU A 219 -5.65 10.74 17.94
C LEU A 219 -4.84 11.91 18.51
N ALA A 220 -5.50 12.84 19.21
CA ALA A 220 -4.82 13.94 19.90
C ALA A 220 -3.92 13.44 21.03
N GLN A 221 -4.38 12.49 21.86
CA GLN A 221 -3.55 11.87 22.91
C GLN A 221 -2.37 11.10 22.31
N ILE A 222 -2.59 10.35 21.23
CA ILE A 222 -1.51 9.65 20.52
C ILE A 222 -0.49 10.66 19.99
N ALA A 223 -0.91 11.77 19.40
CA ALA A 223 -0.01 12.83 18.94
C ALA A 223 0.78 13.48 20.08
N GLN A 224 0.15 13.71 21.24
CA GLN A 224 0.81 14.23 22.44
C GLN A 224 1.86 13.25 22.99
N ILE A 225 1.58 11.95 22.98
CA ILE A 225 2.53 10.92 23.38
C ILE A 225 3.73 10.88 22.42
N PHE A 226 3.49 10.76 21.11
CA PHE A 226 4.58 10.63 20.13
C PHE A 226 5.37 11.92 19.88
N SER A 227 4.86 13.08 20.29
CA SER A 227 5.64 14.33 20.34
C SER A 227 6.46 14.47 21.62
N GLY A 228 6.20 13.64 22.63
CA GLY A 228 6.84 13.72 23.95
C GLY A 228 6.23 14.77 24.88
N ALA A 229 5.08 15.35 24.52
CA ALA A 229 4.31 16.23 25.42
C ALA A 229 3.71 15.44 26.59
N VAL A 230 3.35 14.17 26.36
CA VAL A 230 2.97 13.21 27.39
C VAL A 230 4.03 12.13 27.48
N THR A 231 4.64 11.98 28.66
CA THR A 231 5.77 11.08 28.90
C THR A 231 5.50 9.98 29.94
N ASN A 232 4.30 9.97 30.54
CA ASN A 232 3.89 8.97 31.53
C ASN A 232 2.44 8.53 31.27
N TRP A 233 2.18 7.24 31.37
CA TRP A 233 0.88 6.62 31.10
C TRP A 233 -0.24 7.11 32.03
N SER A 234 0.08 7.54 33.25
CA SER A 234 -0.89 8.10 34.20
C SER A 234 -1.62 9.34 33.67
N ALA A 235 -0.98 10.12 32.79
CA ALA A 235 -1.59 11.30 32.17
C ALA A 235 -2.74 10.98 31.20
N VAL A 236 -2.84 9.73 30.76
CA VAL A 236 -3.88 9.23 29.83
C VAL A 236 -4.69 8.09 30.44
N GLY A 237 -4.72 8.00 31.78
CA GLY A 237 -5.52 7.00 32.52
C GLY A 237 -4.89 5.62 32.62
N GLY A 238 -3.60 5.48 32.32
CA GLY A 238 -2.82 4.26 32.52
C GLY A 238 -2.10 4.20 33.89
N PRO A 239 -1.23 3.21 34.08
CA PRO A 239 -0.42 3.09 35.30
C PRO A 239 0.59 4.25 35.42
N ASP A 240 1.06 4.53 36.63
CA ASP A 240 2.21 5.43 36.82
C ASP A 240 3.48 4.73 36.30
N ARG A 241 3.75 4.93 35.01
CA ARG A 241 4.83 4.27 34.27
C ARG A 241 5.33 5.22 33.16
N PRO A 242 6.65 5.43 33.04
CA PRO A 242 7.22 6.18 31.92
C PRO A 242 6.87 5.56 30.57
N ILE A 243 6.69 6.40 29.56
CA ILE A 243 6.43 5.99 28.18
C ILE A 243 7.76 5.91 27.42
N THR A 244 7.95 4.81 26.70
CA THR A 244 9.05 4.65 25.74
C THR A 244 8.49 4.56 24.33
N LEU A 245 9.02 5.38 23.42
CA LEU A 245 8.49 5.57 22.07
C LEU A 245 9.27 4.72 21.06
N TYR A 246 8.55 3.92 20.28
CA TYR A 246 9.07 3.07 19.21
C TYR A 246 8.48 3.49 17.87
N ARG A 247 9.31 3.66 16.85
CA ARG A 247 8.86 4.02 15.50
C ARG A 247 9.70 3.38 14.41
N ARG A 248 9.14 3.29 13.20
CA ARG A 248 9.93 3.01 12.00
C ARG A 248 10.84 4.20 11.66
N ASP A 249 11.88 3.95 10.89
CA ASP A 249 12.80 5.00 10.43
C ASP A 249 12.15 6.02 9.47
N ASP A 250 12.93 7.03 9.08
CA ASP A 250 12.45 8.16 8.27
C ASP A 250 12.18 7.80 6.79
N LYS A 251 12.54 6.59 6.35
CA LYS A 251 12.24 6.08 5.00
C LYS A 251 10.95 5.27 4.97
N SER A 252 10.34 5.00 6.12
CA SER A 252 9.17 4.13 6.23
C SER A 252 7.89 4.79 5.73
N GLY A 253 7.22 4.13 4.77
CA GLY A 253 5.86 4.50 4.34
C GLY A 253 4.81 4.38 5.45
N THR A 254 5.07 3.59 6.49
CA THR A 254 4.24 3.52 7.70
C THR A 254 4.44 4.76 8.58
N PHE A 255 5.68 5.24 8.73
CA PHE A 255 5.95 6.50 9.42
C PHE A 255 5.40 7.72 8.67
N ASP A 256 5.49 7.74 7.33
CA ASP A 256 4.86 8.78 6.52
C ASP A 256 3.35 8.85 6.73
N THR A 257 2.66 7.70 6.77
CA THR A 257 1.23 7.69 7.07
C THR A 257 0.93 8.11 8.51
N PHE A 258 1.74 7.70 9.48
CA PHE A 258 1.56 8.13 10.88
C PHE A 258 1.67 9.65 11.01
N LYS A 259 2.66 10.28 10.35
CA LYS A 259 2.76 11.76 10.31
C LYS A 259 1.49 12.39 9.76
N ALA A 260 1.05 11.94 8.58
CA ALA A 260 -0.09 12.53 7.87
C ALA A 260 -1.43 12.34 8.61
N LEU A 261 -1.64 11.22 9.29
CA LEU A 261 -2.91 10.90 9.95
C LEU A 261 -2.96 11.29 11.43
N VAL A 262 -1.81 11.43 12.10
CA VAL A 262 -1.75 11.64 13.55
C VAL A 262 -1.04 12.93 13.90
N LEU A 263 0.18 13.16 13.41
CA LEU A 263 0.99 14.29 13.87
C LEU A 263 0.58 15.61 13.19
N GLU A 264 0.52 15.65 11.86
CA GLU A 264 0.22 16.86 11.09
C GLU A 264 -1.16 17.45 11.44
N PRO A 265 -2.26 16.67 11.52
CA PRO A 265 -3.58 17.20 11.89
C PRO A 265 -3.64 17.75 13.32
N ASN A 266 -2.71 17.34 14.19
CA ASN A 266 -2.61 17.79 15.57
C ASN A 266 -1.46 18.79 15.77
N HIS A 267 -0.89 19.33 14.69
CA HIS A 267 0.24 20.27 14.71
C HIS A 267 1.43 19.80 15.55
N ALA A 268 1.66 18.48 15.60
CA ALA A 268 2.70 17.85 16.37
C ALA A 268 3.87 17.42 15.46
N THR A 269 5.05 17.26 16.06
CA THR A 269 6.22 16.65 15.41
C THR A 269 6.66 15.42 16.18
N MET A 270 7.33 14.49 15.51
CA MET A 270 7.81 13.26 16.15
C MET A 270 8.94 13.59 17.14
N SER A 271 8.85 13.04 18.36
CA SER A 271 9.89 13.20 19.38
C SER A 271 11.23 12.65 18.91
N THR A 272 12.32 13.37 19.21
CA THR A 272 13.69 12.92 18.96
C THR A 272 14.10 11.75 19.85
N SER A 273 13.38 11.51 20.96
CA SER A 273 13.60 10.39 21.87
C SER A 273 13.11 9.04 21.34
N ALA A 274 12.31 9.04 20.26
CA ALA A 274 11.73 7.83 19.72
C ALA A 274 12.79 6.92 19.07
N GLN A 275 12.85 5.68 19.55
CA GLN A 275 13.74 4.64 19.03
C GLN A 275 13.32 4.27 17.61
N LYS A 276 14.28 4.27 16.67
CA LYS A 276 14.04 4.05 15.24
C LYS A 276 14.35 2.59 14.87
N PHE A 277 13.46 1.98 14.10
CA PHE A 277 13.60 0.61 13.60
C PHE A 277 13.45 0.56 12.09
N GLU A 278 14.35 -0.16 11.44
CA GLU A 278 14.22 -0.47 10.01
C GLU A 278 13.15 -1.54 9.77
N SER A 279 13.01 -2.55 10.64
CA SER A 279 12.02 -3.64 10.52
C SER A 279 10.78 -3.38 11.39
N SER A 280 9.60 -3.71 10.85
CA SER A 280 8.34 -3.65 11.61
C SER A 280 8.21 -4.77 12.63
N GLU A 281 8.75 -5.96 12.34
CA GLU A 281 8.81 -7.09 13.26
C GLU A 281 9.65 -6.76 14.49
N LEU A 282 10.86 -6.21 14.29
CA LEU A 282 11.74 -5.83 15.40
C LEU A 282 11.12 -4.73 16.27
N LEU A 283 10.41 -3.77 15.67
CA LEU A 283 9.65 -2.76 16.41
C LEU A 283 8.53 -3.42 17.24
N SER A 284 7.75 -4.29 16.63
CA SER A 284 6.64 -5.01 17.26
C SER A 284 7.10 -5.86 18.45
N ASP A 285 8.23 -6.57 18.29
CA ASP A 285 8.87 -7.36 19.35
C ASP A 285 9.42 -6.48 20.47
N ALA A 286 9.96 -5.30 20.15
CA ALA A 286 10.48 -4.38 21.15
C ALA A 286 9.35 -3.84 22.05
N VAL A 287 8.23 -3.44 21.45
CA VAL A 287 7.02 -3.03 22.20
C VAL A 287 6.47 -4.17 23.05
N ALA A 288 6.43 -5.39 22.51
CA ALA A 288 5.98 -6.58 23.25
C ALA A 288 6.83 -6.91 24.48
N LYS A 289 8.10 -6.45 24.55
CA LYS A 289 9.03 -6.69 25.66
C LYS A 289 9.11 -5.54 26.67
N ASP A 290 8.53 -4.39 26.34
CA ASP A 290 8.59 -3.19 27.18
C ASP A 290 7.21 -2.83 27.75
N PRO A 291 6.94 -3.07 29.04
CA PRO A 291 5.68 -2.68 29.68
C PRO A 291 5.33 -1.19 29.58
N GLY A 292 6.31 -0.30 29.36
CA GLY A 292 6.11 1.14 29.14
C GLY A 292 6.03 1.53 27.66
N GLY A 293 6.24 0.57 26.75
CA GLY A 293 6.43 0.80 25.33
C GLY A 293 5.15 1.11 24.56
N ILE A 294 5.24 2.05 23.64
CA ILE A 294 4.24 2.32 22.60
C ILE A 294 4.92 2.44 21.24
N GLY A 295 4.33 1.81 20.23
CA GLY A 295 4.77 1.93 18.86
C GLY A 295 3.63 1.94 17.87
N PHE A 296 3.93 2.11 16.59
CA PHE A 296 2.94 1.97 15.52
C PHE A 296 3.49 1.11 14.38
N VAL A 297 2.65 0.22 13.87
CA VAL A 297 2.97 -0.71 12.80
C VAL A 297 1.78 -0.88 11.87
N ALA A 298 2.02 -1.37 10.64
CA ALA A 298 0.92 -1.87 9.82
C ALA A 298 0.30 -3.11 10.48
N LEU A 299 -1.00 -3.34 10.27
CA LEU A 299 -1.75 -4.43 10.90
C LEU A 299 -1.10 -5.83 10.76
N PRO A 300 -0.47 -6.21 9.63
CA PRO A 300 0.20 -7.51 9.49
C PRO A 300 1.28 -7.80 10.56
N TYR A 301 1.82 -6.76 11.18
CA TYR A 301 2.90 -6.86 12.17
C TYR A 301 2.41 -6.80 13.61
N VAL A 302 1.09 -6.69 13.85
CA VAL A 302 0.51 -6.90 15.17
C VAL A 302 0.56 -8.41 15.47
N THR A 303 1.10 -8.78 16.63
CA THR A 303 1.27 -10.20 17.01
C THR A 303 0.43 -10.52 18.23
N SER A 304 0.37 -11.79 18.62
CA SER A 304 -0.27 -12.20 19.88
C SER A 304 0.48 -11.71 21.14
N SER A 305 1.68 -11.15 20.98
CA SER A 305 2.54 -10.70 22.08
C SER A 305 2.38 -9.20 22.38
N ASN A 306 1.56 -8.48 21.61
CA ASN A 306 1.22 -7.08 21.87
C ASN A 306 -0.28 -6.84 21.66
N VAL A 307 -0.73 -5.64 22.03
CA VAL A 307 -2.14 -5.25 21.94
C VAL A 307 -2.23 -4.00 21.08
N ALA A 308 -3.10 -4.03 20.07
CA ALA A 308 -3.47 -2.85 19.30
C ALA A 308 -4.54 -2.04 20.04
N LEU A 309 -4.26 -0.76 20.28
CA LEU A 309 -5.19 0.15 20.92
C LEU A 309 -6.38 0.46 20.02
N LYS A 310 -7.55 0.61 20.64
CA LYS A 310 -8.72 1.19 19.97
C LYS A 310 -8.51 2.70 19.82
N ILE A 311 -9.10 3.29 18.80
CA ILE A 311 -9.11 4.75 18.64
C ILE A 311 -10.44 5.28 19.12
N SER A 312 -10.41 6.12 20.14
CA SER A 312 -11.58 6.89 20.59
C SER A 312 -11.63 8.24 19.88
N SER A 313 -12.82 8.75 19.67
CA SER A 313 -13.05 10.11 19.17
C SER A 313 -13.57 11.02 20.29
N ASP A 314 -13.45 12.32 20.09
CA ASP A 314 -13.87 13.32 21.09
C ASP A 314 -15.40 13.32 21.33
N CYS A 315 -16.17 12.77 20.40
CA CYS A 315 -17.61 12.58 20.51
C CYS A 315 -18.02 11.20 21.06
N GLY A 316 -17.07 10.41 21.57
CA GLY A 316 -17.33 9.14 22.24
C GLY A 316 -17.48 7.91 21.34
N LEU A 317 -17.18 8.02 20.04
CA LEU A 317 -17.11 6.85 19.17
C LEU A 317 -15.81 6.10 19.44
N ILE A 318 -15.87 4.77 19.49
CA ILE A 318 -14.70 3.90 19.70
C ILE A 318 -14.60 2.95 18.52
N SER A 319 -13.44 2.91 17.89
CA SER A 319 -13.18 2.05 16.74
C SER A 319 -11.97 1.15 16.99
N ALA A 320 -12.18 -0.16 16.91
CA ALA A 320 -11.11 -1.15 17.01
C ALA A 320 -10.47 -1.38 15.62
N PRO A 321 -9.15 -1.65 15.57
CA PRO A 321 -8.49 -2.11 14.34
C PRO A 321 -8.92 -3.55 14.04
N SER A 322 -9.95 -3.72 13.22
CA SER A 322 -10.45 -5.02 12.79
C SER A 322 -10.43 -5.10 11.26
N ARG A 323 -10.42 -6.32 10.72
CA ARG A 323 -10.53 -6.52 9.27
C ARG A 323 -11.76 -5.80 8.71
N PHE A 324 -12.92 -5.94 9.35
CA PHE A 324 -14.16 -5.30 8.89
C PHE A 324 -14.07 -3.77 8.96
N SER A 325 -13.70 -3.19 10.11
CA SER A 325 -13.64 -1.73 10.30
C SER A 325 -12.59 -1.04 9.41
N ILE A 326 -11.51 -1.74 9.03
CA ILE A 326 -10.54 -1.23 8.06
C ILE A 326 -11.11 -1.32 6.64
N LYS A 327 -11.83 -2.40 6.33
CA LYS A 327 -12.41 -2.66 5.02
C LYS A 327 -13.54 -1.71 4.65
N SER A 328 -14.38 -1.39 5.64
CA SER A 328 -15.39 -0.32 5.61
C SER A 328 -14.77 1.08 5.73
N GLU A 329 -13.46 1.20 6.01
CA GLU A 329 -12.77 2.49 6.25
C GLU A 329 -13.38 3.32 7.41
N GLU A 330 -14.03 2.63 8.35
CA GLU A 330 -14.55 3.20 9.61
C GLU A 330 -13.43 3.40 10.63
N TYR A 331 -12.41 2.55 10.61
CA TYR A 331 -11.24 2.68 11.49
C TYR A 331 -10.47 3.98 11.18
N PRO A 332 -10.22 4.86 12.17
CA PRO A 332 -9.58 6.17 11.95
C PRO A 332 -8.25 6.11 11.22
N LEU A 333 -7.45 5.08 11.50
CA LEU A 333 -6.12 4.88 10.94
C LEU A 333 -6.10 3.84 9.81
N ALA A 334 -7.25 3.57 9.18
CA ALA A 334 -7.31 2.82 7.93
C ALA A 334 -6.72 3.64 6.78
N ARG A 335 -6.00 2.98 5.88
CA ARG A 335 -5.44 3.57 4.67
C ARG A 335 -5.67 2.66 3.47
N ARG A 336 -5.82 3.29 2.32
CA ARG A 336 -5.76 2.62 1.02
C ARG A 336 -4.31 2.52 0.56
N LEU A 337 -4.00 1.39 -0.07
CA LEU A 337 -2.76 1.16 -0.79
C LEU A 337 -3.06 1.31 -2.28
N TYR A 338 -2.24 2.09 -2.97
CA TYR A 338 -2.49 2.54 -4.33
C TYR A 338 -1.40 2.03 -5.27
N LEU A 339 -1.82 1.68 -6.49
CA LEU A 339 -0.98 1.65 -7.66
C LEU A 339 -1.36 2.83 -8.55
N TYR A 340 -0.37 3.61 -8.99
CA TYR A 340 -0.54 4.72 -9.91
C TYR A 340 0.12 4.41 -11.25
N THR A 341 -0.57 4.73 -12.34
CA THR A 341 -0.07 4.59 -13.72
C THR A 341 -0.46 5.81 -14.54
N HIS A 342 0.17 5.99 -15.71
CA HIS A 342 -0.30 6.94 -16.71
C HIS A 342 -1.14 6.20 -17.76
N GLY A 343 -2.44 6.15 -17.53
CA GLY A 343 -3.39 5.31 -18.24
C GLY A 343 -3.07 3.83 -18.10
N ALA A 344 -3.56 3.04 -19.05
CA ALA A 344 -3.14 1.64 -19.16
C ALA A 344 -1.65 1.58 -19.55
N PRO A 345 -0.79 0.85 -18.81
CA PRO A 345 0.62 0.70 -19.17
C PRO A 345 0.79 0.30 -20.63
N SER A 346 1.75 0.91 -21.33
CA SER A 346 1.99 0.63 -22.76
C SER A 346 2.54 -0.78 -22.99
N GLU A 347 3.36 -1.27 -22.06
CA GLU A 347 3.89 -2.63 -22.08
C GLU A 347 2.79 -3.65 -21.67
N PRO A 348 2.49 -4.66 -22.51
CA PRO A 348 1.42 -5.62 -22.25
C PRO A 348 1.54 -6.38 -20.92
N THR A 349 2.73 -6.85 -20.55
CA THR A 349 2.94 -7.62 -19.32
C THR A 349 2.69 -6.78 -18.07
N ALA A 350 3.07 -5.50 -18.08
CA ALA A 350 2.80 -4.54 -17.02
C ALA A 350 1.30 -4.23 -16.92
N ARG A 351 0.61 -4.10 -18.05
CA ARG A 351 -0.85 -3.92 -18.10
C ARG A 351 -1.58 -5.14 -17.55
N ASP A 352 -1.16 -6.34 -17.93
CA ASP A 352 -1.73 -7.60 -17.47
C ASP A 352 -1.45 -7.84 -15.99
N LEU A 353 -0.25 -7.51 -15.52
CA LEU A 353 0.09 -7.51 -14.10
C LEU A 353 -0.81 -6.57 -13.31
N LEU A 354 -0.98 -5.32 -13.78
CA LEU A 354 -1.89 -4.36 -13.15
C LEU A 354 -3.33 -4.91 -13.09
N ASN A 355 -3.83 -5.47 -14.19
CA ASN A 355 -5.16 -6.08 -14.23
C ASN A 355 -5.29 -7.26 -13.26
N PHE A 356 -4.27 -8.13 -13.18
CA PHE A 356 -4.22 -9.23 -12.23
C PHE A 356 -4.29 -8.73 -10.79
N THR A 357 -3.57 -7.67 -10.43
CA THR A 357 -3.62 -7.12 -9.06
C THR A 357 -5.02 -6.66 -8.63
N MET A 358 -5.92 -6.43 -9.59
CA MET A 358 -7.29 -5.97 -9.37
C MET A 358 -8.32 -7.11 -9.45
N SER A 359 -7.89 -8.34 -9.75
CA SER A 359 -8.75 -9.50 -9.94
C SER A 359 -9.19 -10.13 -8.61
N ASP A 360 -10.11 -11.10 -8.67
CA ASP A 360 -10.56 -11.84 -7.49
C ASP A 360 -9.47 -12.79 -6.98
N GLU A 361 -8.67 -13.37 -7.89
CA GLU A 361 -7.54 -14.24 -7.58
C GLU A 361 -6.48 -13.52 -6.74
N ALA A 362 -6.19 -12.24 -7.05
CA ALA A 362 -5.27 -11.44 -6.25
C ALA A 362 -5.76 -11.17 -4.82
N GLN A 363 -7.07 -11.26 -4.54
CA GLN A 363 -7.61 -10.99 -3.19
C GLN A 363 -7.13 -12.03 -2.16
N GLY A 364 -6.91 -13.27 -2.58
CA GLY A 364 -6.28 -14.31 -1.75
C GLY A 364 -4.84 -13.92 -1.40
N VAL A 365 -4.04 -13.59 -2.41
CA VAL A 365 -2.64 -13.18 -2.25
C VAL A 365 -2.49 -11.96 -1.34
N ILE A 366 -3.38 -10.96 -1.49
CA ILE A 366 -3.42 -9.78 -0.61
C ILE A 366 -3.63 -10.19 0.85
N SER A 367 -4.50 -11.17 1.10
CA SER A 367 -4.78 -11.68 2.44
C SER A 367 -3.61 -12.46 3.02
N ASP A 368 -2.95 -13.29 2.21
CA ASP A 368 -1.77 -14.08 2.61
C ASP A 368 -0.54 -13.19 2.90
N ALA A 369 -0.48 -12.03 2.25
CA ALA A 369 0.48 -10.98 2.56
C ALA A 369 0.16 -10.25 3.89
N GLY A 370 -0.99 -10.54 4.52
CA GLY A 370 -1.46 -9.95 5.78
C GLY A 370 -2.30 -8.68 5.62
N PHE A 371 -2.44 -8.16 4.39
CA PHE A 371 -3.19 -6.94 4.11
C PHE A 371 -4.70 -7.21 4.02
N ILE A 372 -5.48 -6.13 4.04
CA ILE A 372 -6.94 -6.22 3.96
C ILE A 372 -7.36 -6.18 2.49
N ASN A 373 -7.90 -7.31 2.02
CA ASN A 373 -8.44 -7.45 0.67
C ASN A 373 -9.72 -6.62 0.44
N LEU A 374 -10.12 -6.50 -0.82
CA LEU A 374 -11.28 -5.74 -1.27
C LEU A 374 -12.51 -6.63 -1.58
N ALA A 375 -12.43 -7.95 -1.36
CA ALA A 375 -13.53 -8.89 -1.59
C ALA A 375 -14.76 -8.56 -0.73
N VAL A 376 -15.97 -8.99 -1.08
CA VAL A 376 -17.14 -8.70 -0.24
C VAL A 376 -17.13 -9.56 1.01
N GLU A 377 -17.31 -8.96 2.17
CA GLU A 377 -17.39 -9.66 3.45
C GLU A 377 -18.60 -9.15 4.23
N LEU A 378 -19.33 -10.04 4.90
CA LEU A 378 -20.46 -9.65 5.74
C LEU A 378 -19.99 -9.51 7.19
N GLN A 379 -20.46 -8.48 7.88
CA GLN A 379 -20.10 -8.22 9.27
C GLN A 379 -20.43 -9.41 10.15
N ASP A 380 -19.54 -9.73 11.10
CA ASP A 380 -19.80 -10.76 12.10
C ASP A 380 -21.09 -10.43 12.88
N PRO A 381 -22.00 -11.40 13.13
CA PRO A 381 -23.24 -11.13 13.84
C PRO A 381 -23.06 -10.57 15.26
N ALA A 382 -22.03 -10.96 15.99
CA ALA A 382 -21.78 -10.44 17.33
C ALA A 382 -21.30 -8.99 17.27
N ASP A 383 -20.37 -8.69 16.37
CA ASP A 383 -19.87 -7.32 16.15
C ASP A 383 -20.99 -6.39 15.68
N GLN A 384 -21.85 -6.86 14.77
CA GLN A 384 -22.98 -6.07 14.29
C GLN A 384 -24.00 -5.81 15.39
N ARG A 385 -24.33 -6.80 16.23
CA ARG A 385 -25.21 -6.60 17.39
C ARG A 385 -24.60 -5.60 18.37
N ALA A 386 -23.29 -5.67 18.62
CA ALA A 386 -22.59 -4.70 19.48
C ALA A 386 -22.66 -3.28 18.91
N PHE A 387 -22.43 -3.12 17.59
CA PHE A 387 -22.57 -1.85 16.90
C PHE A 387 -24.01 -1.31 16.99
N ALA A 388 -25.01 -2.13 16.69
CA ALA A 388 -26.41 -1.75 16.75
C ALA A 388 -26.83 -1.35 18.17
N ALA A 389 -26.38 -2.08 19.19
CA ALA A 389 -26.62 -1.76 20.59
C ALA A 389 -25.95 -0.43 20.99
N ALA A 390 -24.72 -0.17 20.55
CA ALA A 390 -24.03 1.10 20.81
C ALA A 390 -24.80 2.29 20.22
N VAL A 391 -25.27 2.17 18.98
CA VAL A 391 -26.12 3.20 18.34
C VAL A 391 -27.46 3.34 19.07
N ALA A 392 -28.10 2.24 19.48
CA ALA A 392 -29.40 2.30 20.17
C ALA A 392 -29.30 2.91 21.58
N ASN A 393 -28.22 2.62 22.32
CA ASN A 393 -28.01 3.10 23.68
C ASN A 393 -27.56 4.56 23.73
N ASN A 394 -26.84 5.03 22.71
CA ASN A 394 -26.45 6.44 22.59
C ASN A 394 -26.64 6.95 21.15
N PRO A 395 -27.90 7.14 20.70
CA PRO A 395 -28.21 7.45 19.31
C PRO A 395 -27.78 8.87 18.88
N ARG A 396 -27.38 9.71 19.85
CA ARG A 396 -26.83 11.05 19.59
C ARG A 396 -25.29 11.07 19.49
N ALA A 397 -24.61 9.97 19.79
CA ALA A 397 -23.15 9.89 19.70
C ALA A 397 -22.66 10.27 18.29
N GLY A 398 -21.80 11.29 18.21
CA GLY A 398 -21.22 11.76 16.95
C GLY A 398 -22.17 12.46 15.97
N VAL A 399 -23.47 12.57 16.25
CA VAL A 399 -24.46 13.18 15.33
C VAL A 399 -24.32 14.71 15.24
N GLY A 400 -23.74 15.34 16.27
CA GLY A 400 -23.62 16.79 16.41
C GLY A 400 -24.68 17.36 17.35
N GLU A 401 -24.30 18.40 18.08
CA GLU A 401 -25.17 19.03 19.09
C GLU A 401 -26.40 19.70 18.45
N GLY A 402 -27.55 19.62 19.13
CA GLY A 402 -28.80 20.26 18.67
C GLY A 402 -29.46 19.66 17.43
N LYS A 403 -28.90 18.59 16.84
CA LYS A 403 -29.48 17.93 15.66
C LYS A 403 -30.75 17.15 16.01
N GLU A 404 -31.66 17.16 15.05
CA GLU A 404 -32.91 16.40 15.07
C GLU A 404 -32.60 14.91 14.91
N LEU A 405 -33.31 14.04 15.64
CA LEU A 405 -33.21 12.61 15.43
C LEU A 405 -34.60 11.97 15.49
N PRO A 406 -35.28 11.78 14.35
CA PRO A 406 -36.60 11.17 14.32
C PRO A 406 -36.56 9.71 14.79
N SER A 407 -37.59 9.25 15.49
CA SER A 407 -37.64 7.90 16.07
C SER A 407 -37.84 6.80 15.01
N ALA A 408 -38.60 7.05 13.96
CA ALA A 408 -38.90 6.03 12.94
C ALA A 408 -37.65 5.50 12.19
N PRO A 409 -36.70 6.34 11.73
CA PRO A 409 -35.41 5.89 11.20
C PRO A 409 -34.58 5.06 12.19
N LEU A 410 -34.60 5.41 13.48
CA LEU A 410 -33.90 4.65 14.51
C LEU A 410 -34.52 3.26 14.72
N HIS A 411 -35.85 3.15 14.75
CA HIS A 411 -36.54 1.86 14.79
C HIS A 411 -36.22 1.01 13.56
N PHE A 412 -36.28 1.59 12.35
CA PHE A 412 -35.89 0.90 11.14
C PHE A 412 -34.45 0.41 11.19
N PHE A 413 -33.50 1.24 11.66
CA PHE A 413 -32.11 0.86 11.80
C PHE A 413 -31.96 -0.35 12.73
N LYS A 414 -32.62 -0.33 13.88
CA LYS A 414 -32.56 -1.42 14.86
C LYS A 414 -33.11 -2.73 14.26
N ASP A 415 -34.30 -2.68 13.68
CA ASP A 415 -34.95 -3.84 13.05
C ASP A 415 -34.11 -4.40 11.89
N ALA A 416 -33.50 -3.51 11.09
CA ALA A 416 -32.64 -3.89 9.99
C ALA A 416 -31.35 -4.57 10.48
N MET A 417 -30.72 -4.06 11.53
CA MET A 417 -29.50 -4.67 12.09
C MET A 417 -29.74 -6.04 12.74
N GLU A 418 -30.98 -6.38 13.08
CA GLU A 418 -31.35 -7.72 13.58
C GLU A 418 -31.58 -8.73 12.43
N ARG A 419 -32.06 -8.26 11.28
CA ARG A 419 -32.53 -9.12 10.17
C ARG A 419 -31.61 -9.15 8.96
N MET A 420 -30.75 -8.15 8.82
CA MET A 420 -29.85 -7.96 7.68
C MET A 420 -28.42 -7.96 8.18
N ARG A 421 -27.46 -8.23 7.30
CA ARG A 421 -26.02 -8.09 7.55
C ARG A 421 -25.45 -6.97 6.73
N ARG A 422 -24.65 -6.11 7.36
CA ARG A 422 -23.83 -5.09 6.69
C ARG A 422 -22.74 -5.79 5.90
N ALA A 423 -22.57 -5.42 4.64
CA ALA A 423 -21.40 -5.78 3.88
C ALA A 423 -20.26 -4.78 4.16
N SER A 424 -19.02 -5.23 4.07
CA SER A 424 -17.81 -4.44 4.29
C SER A 424 -17.55 -3.39 3.21
N MET A 425 -18.38 -3.35 2.16
CA MET A 425 -18.26 -2.40 1.06
C MET A 425 -19.05 -1.15 1.38
N GLU A 426 -18.35 -0.04 1.49
CA GLU A 426 -18.94 1.29 1.58
C GLU A 426 -18.61 2.09 0.33
N PHE A 427 -19.64 2.63 -0.32
CA PHE A 427 -19.45 3.50 -1.47
C PHE A 427 -19.26 4.93 -0.99
N ARG A 428 -18.12 5.51 -1.37
CA ARG A 428 -17.74 6.89 -1.07
C ARG A 428 -17.71 7.71 -2.35
N PHE A 429 -17.72 9.02 -2.16
CA PHE A 429 -17.92 9.99 -3.23
C PHE A 429 -16.75 10.97 -3.28
N LYS A 430 -16.49 11.50 -4.47
CA LYS A 430 -15.56 12.63 -4.61
C LYS A 430 -16.05 13.80 -3.76
N SER A 431 -15.12 14.58 -3.22
CA SER A 431 -15.45 15.69 -2.32
C SER A 431 -16.43 16.66 -2.97
N GLY A 432 -17.52 16.99 -2.26
CA GLY A 432 -18.57 17.90 -2.76
C GLY A 432 -19.43 17.34 -3.92
N SER A 433 -19.32 16.05 -4.25
CA SER A 433 -20.01 15.44 -5.41
C SER A 433 -20.90 14.25 -5.02
N SER A 434 -21.74 13.81 -5.96
CA SER A 434 -22.45 12.52 -5.94
C SER A 434 -21.81 11.48 -6.89
N GLU A 435 -20.67 11.83 -7.47
CA GLU A 435 -19.82 10.90 -8.22
C GLU A 435 -19.06 9.99 -7.27
N LEU A 436 -19.04 8.69 -7.59
CA LEU A 436 -18.27 7.69 -6.88
C LEU A 436 -16.77 8.00 -6.98
N ASP A 437 -16.04 7.72 -5.90
CA ASP A 437 -14.58 7.76 -5.94
C ASP A 437 -13.99 6.57 -6.73
N THR A 438 -12.68 6.59 -6.93
CA THR A 438 -11.92 5.60 -7.74
C THR A 438 -12.12 4.16 -7.27
N ARG A 439 -12.14 3.94 -5.95
CA ARG A 439 -12.44 2.63 -5.34
C ARG A 439 -13.90 2.26 -5.61
N ALA A 440 -14.81 3.16 -5.26
CA ALA A 440 -16.25 2.94 -5.31
C ALA A 440 -16.73 2.54 -6.71
N VAL A 441 -16.15 3.09 -7.78
CA VAL A 441 -16.43 2.67 -9.16
C VAL A 441 -16.14 1.18 -9.37
N ARG A 442 -14.97 0.68 -8.97
CA ARG A 442 -14.58 -0.74 -9.11
C ARG A 442 -15.32 -1.65 -8.14
N ASP A 443 -15.66 -1.12 -6.97
CA ASP A 443 -16.41 -1.80 -5.93
C ASP A 443 -17.84 -2.12 -6.39
N VAL A 444 -18.44 -1.31 -7.30
CA VAL A 444 -19.75 -1.64 -7.89
C VAL A 444 -19.67 -2.95 -8.66
N ASP A 445 -18.66 -3.08 -9.53
CA ASP A 445 -18.50 -4.28 -10.36
C ASP A 445 -18.21 -5.51 -9.49
N ARG A 446 -17.39 -5.35 -8.44
CA ARG A 446 -17.09 -6.43 -7.50
C ARG A 446 -18.34 -6.86 -6.72
N LEU A 447 -19.16 -5.90 -6.27
CA LEU A 447 -20.43 -6.20 -5.61
C LEU A 447 -21.39 -6.93 -6.55
N ALA A 448 -21.54 -6.46 -7.80
CA ALA A 448 -22.41 -7.09 -8.78
C ALA A 448 -22.00 -8.55 -9.06
N ARG A 449 -20.68 -8.82 -9.20
CA ARG A 449 -20.14 -10.17 -9.36
C ARG A 449 -20.41 -11.05 -8.15
N TYR A 450 -20.16 -10.54 -6.94
CA TYR A 450 -20.45 -11.25 -5.69
C TYR A 450 -21.94 -11.61 -5.55
N LEU A 451 -22.85 -10.67 -5.81
CA LEU A 451 -24.29 -10.89 -5.68
C LEU A 451 -24.81 -11.93 -6.67
N ARG A 452 -24.26 -11.96 -7.90
CA ARG A 452 -24.56 -13.02 -8.89
C ARG A 452 -24.01 -14.37 -8.48
N ALA A 453 -22.73 -14.43 -8.09
CA ALA A 453 -22.07 -15.67 -7.70
C ALA A 453 -22.74 -16.32 -6.48
N SER A 454 -23.29 -15.50 -5.56
CA SER A 454 -24.05 -15.95 -4.40
C SER A 454 -25.53 -16.27 -4.67
N ASN A 455 -26.00 -16.09 -5.91
CA ASN A 455 -27.41 -16.17 -6.31
C ASN A 455 -28.32 -15.37 -5.36
N THR A 456 -27.88 -14.16 -5.00
CA THR A 456 -28.61 -13.30 -4.07
C THR A 456 -29.81 -12.67 -4.77
N ASN A 457 -31.01 -12.87 -4.21
CA ASN A 457 -32.22 -12.22 -4.71
C ASN A 457 -32.08 -10.69 -4.57
N PRO A 458 -32.26 -9.90 -5.65
CA PRO A 458 -32.21 -8.44 -5.55
C PRO A 458 -33.18 -7.84 -4.52
N GLY A 459 -34.30 -8.51 -4.24
CA GLY A 459 -35.25 -8.14 -3.18
C GLY A 459 -34.66 -8.17 -1.77
N ASN A 460 -33.56 -8.89 -1.57
CA ASN A 460 -32.89 -9.04 -0.28
C ASN A 460 -31.69 -8.10 -0.11
N VAL A 461 -31.40 -7.24 -1.09
CA VAL A 461 -30.28 -6.30 -1.04
C VAL A 461 -30.80 -4.89 -0.89
N TYR A 462 -30.23 -4.15 0.06
CA TYR A 462 -30.56 -2.77 0.36
C TYR A 462 -29.33 -1.88 0.21
N LEU A 463 -29.53 -0.70 -0.36
CA LEU A 463 -28.55 0.38 -0.37
C LEU A 463 -29.03 1.47 0.56
N ILE A 464 -28.24 1.75 1.59
CA ILE A 464 -28.59 2.73 2.62
C ILE A 464 -27.62 3.90 2.53
N GLY A 465 -28.13 5.04 2.08
CA GLY A 465 -27.39 6.28 2.02
C GLY A 465 -27.31 6.98 3.37
N PHE A 466 -26.12 7.48 3.67
CA PHE A 466 -25.83 8.33 4.82
C PHE A 466 -25.21 9.65 4.36
N ALA A 467 -25.34 10.66 5.20
CA ALA A 467 -24.75 11.97 5.01
C ALA A 467 -24.07 12.43 6.30
N ASP A 468 -23.29 13.50 6.18
CA ASP A 468 -22.79 14.21 7.35
C ASP A 468 -23.91 15.04 8.01
N SER A 469 -23.61 15.73 9.11
CA SER A 469 -24.61 16.53 9.81
C SER A 469 -24.72 17.99 9.32
N VAL A 470 -24.10 18.38 8.20
CA VAL A 470 -24.19 19.76 7.70
C VAL A 470 -25.60 19.98 7.13
N GLY A 471 -26.35 20.94 7.68
CA GLY A 471 -27.76 21.16 7.35
C GLY A 471 -28.75 20.40 8.24
N ASN A 472 -29.99 20.24 7.76
CA ASN A 472 -31.10 19.63 8.50
C ASN A 472 -31.32 18.15 8.14
N TRP A 473 -32.18 17.45 8.88
CA TRP A 473 -32.46 16.02 8.67
C TRP A 473 -32.96 15.72 7.26
N ALA A 474 -33.97 16.46 6.78
CA ALA A 474 -34.62 16.22 5.50
C ALA A 474 -33.68 16.42 4.29
N GLY A 475 -32.86 17.48 4.32
CA GLY A 475 -31.86 17.73 3.28
C GLY A 475 -30.81 16.63 3.22
N ASN A 476 -30.30 16.19 4.37
CA ASN A 476 -29.34 15.10 4.45
C ASN A 476 -29.96 13.74 4.07
N ALA A 477 -31.23 13.51 4.38
CA ALA A 477 -31.95 12.34 3.91
C ALA A 477 -32.03 12.33 2.38
N ALA A 478 -32.35 13.46 1.74
CA ALA A 478 -32.38 13.59 0.28
C ALA A 478 -31.00 13.37 -0.36
N LEU A 479 -29.93 13.94 0.22
CA LEU A 479 -28.55 13.73 -0.25
C LEU A 479 -28.12 12.26 -0.14
N GLY A 480 -28.40 11.61 1.00
CA GLY A 480 -28.15 10.17 1.16
C GLY A 480 -28.93 9.34 0.15
N GLN A 481 -30.19 9.68 -0.11
CA GLN A 481 -31.02 9.00 -1.10
C GLN A 481 -30.46 9.14 -2.52
N GLN A 482 -30.03 10.34 -2.90
CA GLN A 482 -29.43 10.61 -4.21
C GLN A 482 -28.13 9.80 -4.40
N ARG A 483 -27.28 9.75 -3.37
CA ARG A 483 -26.06 8.94 -3.37
C ARG A 483 -26.33 7.45 -3.49
N ALA A 484 -27.29 6.93 -2.72
CA ALA A 484 -27.71 5.53 -2.81
C ALA A 484 -28.28 5.20 -4.19
N GLN A 485 -29.02 6.14 -4.80
CA GLN A 485 -29.54 5.99 -6.16
C GLN A 485 -28.43 6.00 -7.22
N SER A 486 -27.36 6.77 -7.02
CA SER A 486 -26.17 6.77 -7.89
C SER A 486 -25.52 5.37 -7.92
N VAL A 487 -25.34 4.76 -6.75
CA VAL A 487 -24.84 3.37 -6.62
C VAL A 487 -25.82 2.38 -7.27
N ALA A 488 -27.13 2.51 -7.03
CA ALA A 488 -28.14 1.65 -7.62
C ALA A 488 -28.14 1.71 -9.16
N ASN A 489 -27.94 2.90 -9.73
CA ASN A 489 -27.82 3.08 -11.17
C ASN A 489 -26.59 2.36 -11.72
N LYS A 490 -25.44 2.49 -11.05
CA LYS A 490 -24.21 1.79 -11.45
C LYS A 490 -24.34 0.27 -11.32
N LEU A 491 -25.00 -0.25 -10.29
CA LEU A 491 -25.31 -1.68 -10.19
C LEU A 491 -26.24 -2.16 -11.30
N ARG A 492 -27.25 -1.36 -11.67
CA ARG A 492 -28.12 -1.67 -12.81
C ARG A 492 -27.31 -1.72 -14.11
N ASP A 493 -26.43 -0.76 -14.35
CA ASP A 493 -25.54 -0.73 -15.53
C ASP A 493 -24.61 -1.95 -15.54
N ALA A 494 -24.17 -2.41 -14.37
CA ALA A 494 -23.42 -3.64 -14.22
C ALA A 494 -24.29 -4.91 -14.40
N GLY A 495 -25.63 -4.80 -14.46
CA GLY A 495 -26.58 -5.90 -14.67
C GLY A 495 -27.25 -6.46 -13.40
N PHE A 496 -27.34 -5.70 -12.31
CA PHE A 496 -28.01 -6.10 -11.06
C PHE A 496 -29.03 -5.03 -10.64
N VAL A 497 -30.32 -5.34 -10.77
CA VAL A 497 -31.40 -4.36 -10.62
C VAL A 497 -32.08 -4.49 -9.26
N LEU A 498 -31.91 -3.46 -8.42
CA LEU A 498 -32.54 -3.39 -7.10
C LEU A 498 -33.98 -2.86 -7.18
N PRO A 499 -34.91 -3.35 -6.34
CA PRO A 499 -36.20 -2.70 -6.15
C PRO A 499 -36.02 -1.27 -5.65
N ARG A 500 -36.82 -0.32 -6.16
CA ARG A 500 -36.77 1.09 -5.73
C ARG A 500 -36.92 1.26 -4.22
N ASN A 501 -37.77 0.45 -3.58
CA ASN A 501 -38.03 0.50 -2.15
C ASN A 501 -36.83 0.06 -1.29
N ASN A 502 -35.82 -0.58 -1.90
CA ASN A 502 -34.61 -1.04 -1.22
C ASN A 502 -33.47 -0.02 -1.28
N VAL A 503 -33.65 1.09 -2.00
CA VAL A 503 -32.73 2.23 -2.00
C VAL A 503 -33.29 3.24 -1.01
N LYS A 504 -32.63 3.40 0.14
CA LYS A 504 -33.12 4.22 1.27
C LYS A 504 -32.02 5.17 1.76
N SER A 505 -32.40 6.07 2.67
CA SER A 505 -31.48 6.97 3.37
C SER A 505 -31.80 7.01 4.86
N LEU A 506 -30.74 7.04 5.67
CA LEU A 506 -30.83 7.26 7.12
C LEU A 506 -30.20 8.58 7.55
N SER A 507 -30.01 9.51 6.59
CA SER A 507 -29.48 10.84 6.87
C SER A 507 -28.14 10.73 7.62
N TYR A 508 -27.96 11.45 8.73
CA TYR A 508 -26.75 11.40 9.57
C TYR A 508 -26.84 10.44 10.77
N LEU A 509 -27.77 9.48 10.76
CA LEU A 509 -27.84 8.44 11.79
C LEU A 509 -26.59 7.54 11.76
N ALA A 510 -26.19 7.01 12.93
CA ALA A 510 -25.08 6.07 13.08
C ALA A 510 -23.78 6.57 12.40
N PRO A 511 -23.26 7.75 12.81
CA PRO A 511 -22.03 8.28 12.25
C PRO A 511 -20.83 7.40 12.62
N VAL A 512 -19.87 7.31 11.70
CA VAL A 512 -18.63 6.53 11.85
C VAL A 512 -17.44 7.42 12.18
N ALA A 513 -17.64 8.73 12.13
CA ALA A 513 -16.72 9.76 12.61
C ALA A 513 -17.52 10.91 13.24
N CYS A 514 -16.89 11.69 14.12
CA CYS A 514 -17.56 12.82 14.74
C CYS A 514 -18.01 13.85 13.70
N ASN A 515 -19.24 14.33 13.84
CA ASN A 515 -19.62 15.59 13.23
C ASN A 515 -19.31 16.74 14.20
N PRO A 516 -18.41 17.69 13.86
CA PRO A 516 -18.12 18.83 14.72
C PRO A 516 -19.36 19.71 14.99
N ALA A 517 -19.41 20.33 16.17
CA ALA A 517 -20.53 21.17 16.61
C ALA A 517 -20.79 22.36 15.66
N ALA A 518 -19.73 22.88 15.02
CA ALA A 518 -19.80 23.92 13.99
C ALA A 518 -19.33 23.37 12.63
N ALA A 519 -19.89 22.24 12.19
CA ALA A 519 -19.63 21.67 10.87
C ALA A 519 -20.06 22.65 9.76
N THR A 520 -19.15 23.53 9.34
CA THR A 520 -19.31 24.44 8.21
C THR A 520 -18.32 24.13 7.09
N ASP A 521 -17.18 23.50 7.40
CA ASP A 521 -16.21 23.08 6.40
C ASP A 521 -16.56 21.70 5.83
N VAL A 522 -17.15 21.69 4.64
CA VAL A 522 -17.51 20.46 3.91
C VAL A 522 -16.27 19.61 3.58
N LYS A 523 -15.05 20.17 3.62
CA LYS A 523 -13.80 19.46 3.33
C LYS A 523 -13.23 18.70 4.52
N ASP A 524 -13.83 18.79 5.72
CA ASP A 524 -13.38 18.02 6.88
C ASP A 524 -13.36 16.50 6.57
N PRO A 525 -12.20 15.83 6.69
CA PRO A 525 -12.09 14.39 6.48
C PRO A 525 -13.03 13.54 7.36
N ALA A 526 -13.36 13.99 8.58
CA ALA A 526 -14.30 13.31 9.47
C ALA A 526 -15.72 13.34 8.89
N LEU A 527 -16.18 14.50 8.41
CA LEU A 527 -17.47 14.62 7.71
C LEU A 527 -17.49 13.76 6.45
N ALA A 528 -16.38 13.69 5.71
CA ALA A 528 -16.28 12.85 4.51
C ALA A 528 -16.54 11.35 4.79
N LYS A 529 -16.14 10.83 5.96
CA LYS A 529 -16.42 9.43 6.35
C LYS A 529 -17.91 9.16 6.55
N ASN A 530 -18.67 10.15 7.01
CA ASN A 530 -20.12 10.01 7.21
C ASN A 530 -20.92 10.05 5.90
N ARG A 531 -20.33 10.59 4.81
CA ARG A 531 -20.93 10.63 3.46
C ARG A 531 -20.69 9.31 2.71
N ARG A 532 -21.50 8.29 3.04
CA ARG A 532 -21.32 6.91 2.53
C ARG A 532 -22.63 6.29 2.09
N VAL A 533 -22.56 5.25 1.26
CA VAL A 533 -23.67 4.31 1.03
C VAL A 533 -23.22 2.93 1.47
N GLU A 534 -24.00 2.33 2.36
CA GLU A 534 -23.77 0.96 2.83
C GLU A 534 -24.63 -0.04 2.05
N VAL A 535 -24.18 -1.29 2.01
CA VAL A 535 -24.92 -2.41 1.43
C VAL A 535 -25.36 -3.34 2.55
N TRP A 536 -26.67 -3.55 2.70
CA TRP A 536 -27.21 -4.48 3.68
C TRP A 536 -27.91 -5.63 2.97
N ILE A 537 -27.63 -6.86 3.39
CA ILE A 537 -28.16 -8.08 2.78
C ILE A 537 -29.00 -8.83 3.81
N VAL A 538 -30.26 -9.13 3.49
CA VAL A 538 -31.14 -9.93 4.36
C VAL A 538 -30.50 -11.30 4.59
N SER A 539 -30.31 -11.66 5.86
CA SER A 539 -29.79 -12.98 6.24
C SER A 539 -30.79 -14.05 5.83
N LYS A 540 -30.30 -15.17 5.28
CA LYS A 540 -31.13 -16.34 4.99
C LYS A 540 -31.63 -17.00 6.26
#